data_AF-A0A6A6FFV0-F1
#
_entry.id   AF-A0A6A6FFV0-F1
#
_cell.length_a   1.000
_cell.length_b   1.000
_cell.length_c   1.000
_cell.angle_alpha   90.00
_cell.angle_beta   90.00
_cell.angle_gamma   90.00
#
_symmetry.space_group_name_H-M   'P 1'
#
loop_
_entity.id
_entity.type
_entity.pdbx_description
1 polymer ?
#
loop_
_entity_poly.entity_id
_entity_poly.type
_entity_poly.pdbx_seq_one_letter_code
_entity_poly.pdbx_strand_id
1 'polypeptide(L)'
;MYAVLLLMTASHYCVMNPHNASRIDLLALKARPLSEINLEMRKPDVCISDGVVGAVAKMAAYEAIFGESDTFSAHMKGFQTMLKARGGLSTRGLNGLLERMVVWIDLNACHLTGRTVHFGNDSFTAPDPHRFAGIQ
;
A
#
# COMPACT_ATOMS: atom_id res chain seq x y z
N MET A 1 -11.15 5.98 2.64
CA MET A 1 -10.06 5.14 2.11
C MET A 1 -10.16 4.88 0.59
N TYR A 2 -10.90 5.68 -0.19
CA TYR A 2 -10.92 5.53 -1.66
C TYR A 2 -9.95 6.49 -2.37
N ALA A 3 -9.51 7.55 -1.68
CA ALA A 3 -8.63 8.58 -2.26
C ALA A 3 -7.31 8.01 -2.80
N VAL A 4 -6.78 6.94 -2.20
CA VAL A 4 -5.56 6.27 -2.69
C VAL A 4 -5.76 5.59 -4.05
N LEU A 5 -6.95 5.05 -4.30
CA LEU A 5 -7.28 4.43 -5.59
C LEU A 5 -7.42 5.52 -6.67
N LEU A 6 -8.05 6.65 -6.33
CA LEU A 6 -8.15 7.79 -7.22
C LEU A 6 -6.76 8.34 -7.59
N LEU A 7 -5.87 8.48 -6.61
CA LEU A 7 -4.48 8.88 -6.83
C LEU A 7 -3.75 7.93 -7.78
N MET A 8 -3.82 6.62 -7.53
CA MET A 8 -3.18 5.61 -8.40
C MET A 8 -3.70 5.68 -9.84
N THR A 9 -5.02 5.72 -10.02
CA THR A 9 -5.65 5.82 -11.34
C THR A 9 -5.27 7.12 -12.04
N ALA A 10 -5.27 8.25 -11.32
CA ALA A 10 -4.87 9.54 -11.86
C ALA A 10 -3.40 9.54 -12.30
N SER A 11 -2.49 8.96 -11.51
CA SER A 11 -1.08 8.85 -11.89
C SER A 11 -0.88 7.97 -13.11
N HIS A 12 -1.56 6.81 -13.20
CA HIS A 12 -1.54 5.99 -14.42
C HIS A 12 -2.08 6.77 -15.63
N TYR A 13 -3.18 7.50 -15.47
CA TYR A 13 -3.74 8.33 -16.54
C TYR A 13 -2.75 9.40 -17.01
N CYS A 14 -2.07 10.11 -16.09
CA CYS A 14 -1.05 11.11 -16.42
C CYS A 14 0.12 10.51 -17.19
N VAL A 15 0.60 9.32 -16.80
CA VAL A 15 1.70 8.63 -17.51
C VAL A 15 1.27 8.22 -18.92
N MET A 16 0.02 7.75 -19.09
CA MET A 16 -0.51 7.37 -20.40
C MET A 16 -0.90 8.57 -21.28
N ASN A 17 -1.16 9.75 -20.67
CA ASN A 17 -1.62 10.95 -21.36
C ASN A 17 -0.80 12.19 -20.96
N PRO A 18 0.50 12.27 -21.33
CA PRO A 18 1.39 13.34 -20.85
C PRO A 18 0.89 14.76 -21.17
N HIS A 19 0.23 14.94 -22.32
CA HIS A 19 -0.34 16.24 -22.72
C HIS A 19 -1.47 16.73 -21.80
N ASN A 20 -2.16 15.81 -21.11
CA ASN A 20 -3.24 16.14 -20.18
C ASN A 20 -2.80 16.05 -18.72
N ALA A 21 -1.58 15.62 -18.43
CA ALA A 21 -1.09 15.41 -17.08
C ALA A 21 -1.09 16.69 -16.23
N SER A 22 -0.81 17.84 -16.85
CA SER A 22 -0.81 19.15 -16.18
C SER A 22 -2.18 19.60 -15.67
N ARG A 23 -3.27 18.96 -16.12
CA ARG A 23 -4.63 19.25 -15.66
C ARG A 23 -4.97 18.58 -14.34
N ILE A 24 -4.13 17.66 -13.88
CA ILE A 24 -4.35 16.85 -12.68
C ILE A 24 -3.30 17.23 -11.65
N ASP A 25 -3.74 17.80 -10.54
CA ASP A 25 -2.88 18.06 -9.40
C ASP A 25 -2.65 16.77 -8.59
N LEU A 26 -1.64 16.00 -9.00
CA LEU A 26 -1.25 14.75 -8.32
C LEU A 26 -0.77 14.99 -6.89
N LEU A 27 -0.20 16.16 -6.59
CA LEU A 27 0.25 16.50 -5.24
C LEU A 27 -0.95 16.70 -4.31
N ALA A 28 -1.96 17.46 -4.75
CA ALA A 28 -3.21 17.62 -4.01
C ALA A 28 -3.94 16.27 -3.85
N LEU A 29 -3.94 15.43 -4.89
CA LEU A 29 -4.51 14.08 -4.81
C LEU A 29 -3.74 13.18 -3.84
N LYS A 30 -2.41 13.33 -3.72
CA LYS A 30 -1.57 12.59 -2.77
C LYS A 30 -1.82 13.02 -1.32
N ALA A 31 -2.08 14.31 -1.08
CA ALA A 31 -2.36 14.83 0.25
C ALA A 31 -3.67 14.27 0.85
N ARG A 32 -4.67 13.97 0.02
CA ARG A 32 -5.98 13.46 0.46
C ARG A 32 -5.91 12.11 1.20
N PRO A 33 -5.36 11.01 0.64
CA PRO A 33 -5.27 9.74 1.34
C PRO A 33 -4.43 9.84 2.61
N LEU A 34 -3.35 10.64 2.62
CA LEU A 34 -2.55 10.88 3.82
C LEU A 34 -3.38 11.51 4.95
N SER A 35 -4.18 12.52 4.62
CA SER A 35 -5.08 13.17 5.57
C SER A 35 -6.14 12.21 6.12
N GLU A 36 -6.79 11.43 5.24
CA GLU A 36 -7.77 10.42 5.66
C GLU A 36 -7.14 9.38 6.59
N ILE A 37 -5.96 8.85 6.26
CA ILE A 37 -5.26 7.85 7.06
C ILE A 37 -4.92 8.43 8.44
N ASN A 38 -4.38 9.65 8.49
CA ASN A 38 -4.04 10.33 9.73
C ASN A 38 -5.27 10.59 10.62
N LEU A 39 -6.41 10.93 10.02
CA LEU A 39 -7.65 11.13 10.76
C LEU A 39 -8.15 9.82 11.37
N GLU A 40 -8.13 8.72 10.62
CA GLU A 40 -8.53 7.40 11.13
C GLU A 40 -7.61 6.91 12.25
N MET A 41 -6.29 7.10 12.11
CA MET A 41 -5.33 6.69 13.15
C MET A 41 -5.44 7.47 14.46
N ARG A 42 -6.06 8.66 14.46
CA ARG A 42 -6.26 9.48 15.67
C ARG A 42 -7.47 9.07 16.50
N LYS A 43 -8.31 8.15 16.02
CA LYS A 43 -9.51 7.71 16.74
C LYS A 43 -9.11 6.81 17.92
N PRO A 44 -9.37 7.22 19.18
CA PRO A 44 -8.79 6.57 20.36
C PRO A 44 -9.31 5.14 20.65
N ASP A 45 -10.46 4.74 20.10
CA ASP A 45 -11.14 3.47 20.45
C ASP A 45 -11.37 2.51 19.28
N VAL A 46 -10.77 2.76 18.11
CA VAL A 46 -10.99 1.93 16.91
C VAL A 46 -9.75 1.10 16.63
N CYS A 47 -9.89 -0.23 16.74
CA CYS A 47 -8.90 -1.17 16.22
C CYS A 47 -8.61 -0.83 14.75
N ILE A 48 -7.33 -0.83 14.34
CA ILE A 48 -6.92 -0.48 12.99
C ILE A 48 -7.70 -1.33 11.97
N SER A 49 -8.54 -0.68 11.18
CA SER A 49 -9.43 -1.36 10.25
C SER A 49 -8.68 -1.86 9.02
N ASP A 50 -9.21 -2.90 8.38
CA ASP A 50 -8.71 -3.44 7.11
C ASP A 50 -8.61 -2.36 6.02
N GLY A 51 -9.52 -1.38 6.06
CA GLY A 51 -9.51 -0.25 5.12
C GLY A 51 -8.27 0.65 5.29
N VAL A 52 -7.86 0.92 6.53
CA VAL A 52 -6.63 1.70 6.81
C VAL A 52 -5.40 0.89 6.44
N VAL A 53 -5.39 -0.42 6.74
CA VAL A 53 -4.32 -1.33 6.32
C VAL A 53 -4.15 -1.32 4.80
N GLY A 54 -5.24 -1.53 4.06
CA GLY A 54 -5.24 -1.51 2.60
C GLY A 54 -4.79 -0.17 2.03
N ALA A 55 -5.20 0.95 2.65
CA ALA A 55 -4.82 2.28 2.18
C ALA A 55 -3.34 2.57 2.37
N VAL A 56 -2.75 2.23 3.52
CA VAL A 56 -1.30 2.40 3.75
C VAL A 56 -0.49 1.48 2.84
N ALA A 57 -0.90 0.22 2.67
CA ALA A 57 -0.25 -0.69 1.74
C ALA A 57 -0.30 -0.14 0.30
N LYS A 58 -1.45 0.40 -0.13
CA LYS A 58 -1.58 1.00 -1.47
C LYS A 58 -0.79 2.29 -1.63
N MET A 59 -0.63 3.10 -0.57
CA MET A 59 0.28 4.26 -0.58
C MET A 59 1.73 3.84 -0.71
N ALA A 60 2.17 2.76 -0.05
CA ALA A 60 3.52 2.22 -0.25
C ALA A 60 3.72 1.77 -1.72
N ALA A 61 2.75 1.05 -2.29
CA ALA A 61 2.78 0.67 -3.70
C ALA A 61 2.85 1.90 -4.64
N TYR A 62 2.11 2.97 -4.32
CA TYR A 62 2.17 4.22 -5.07
C TYR A 62 3.59 4.80 -5.09
N GLU A 63 4.25 4.90 -3.93
CA GLU A 63 5.62 5.43 -3.87
C GLU A 63 6.62 4.55 -4.63
N ALA A 64 6.44 3.23 -4.60
CA ALA A 64 7.31 2.32 -5.32
C ALA A 64 7.21 2.46 -6.85
N ILE A 65 6.02 2.84 -7.37
CA ILE A 65 5.76 2.92 -8.81
C ILE A 65 6.00 4.35 -9.35
N PHE A 66 5.54 5.38 -8.63
CA PHE A 66 5.52 6.76 -9.11
C PHE A 66 6.32 7.74 -8.25
N GLY A 67 6.72 7.33 -7.05
CA GLY A 67 7.32 8.20 -6.05
C GLY A 67 8.79 7.89 -5.81
N GLU A 68 9.20 8.10 -4.56
CA GLU A 68 10.58 7.93 -4.14
C GLU A 68 10.76 6.70 -3.26
N SER A 69 11.86 5.98 -3.47
CA SER A 69 12.18 4.75 -2.72
C SER A 69 12.34 4.97 -1.22
N ASP A 70 12.77 6.17 -0.80
CA ASP A 70 12.88 6.51 0.62
C ASP A 70 11.51 6.73 1.26
N THR A 71 10.57 7.35 0.53
CA THR A 71 9.19 7.52 0.96
C THR A 71 8.47 6.16 1.04
N PHE A 72 8.73 5.25 0.09
CA PHE A 72 8.30 3.85 0.18
C PHE A 72 8.79 3.19 1.49
N SER A 73 10.09 3.30 1.78
CA SER A 73 10.69 2.71 2.99
C SER A 73 10.06 3.27 4.26
N ALA A 74 9.77 4.58 4.29
CA ALA A 74 9.07 5.23 5.40
C ALA A 74 7.64 4.69 5.58
N HIS A 75 6.88 4.54 4.49
CA HIS A 75 5.55 3.93 4.54
C HIS A 75 5.61 2.49 5.06
N MET A 76 6.55 1.67 4.60
CA MET A 76 6.70 0.28 5.05
C MET A 76 7.05 0.18 6.54
N LYS A 77 7.92 1.06 7.04
CA LYS A 77 8.23 1.14 8.49
C LYS A 77 7.01 1.54 9.33
N GLY A 78 6.26 2.55 8.89
CA GLY A 78 5.01 2.94 9.54
C GLY A 78 3.99 1.80 9.51
N PHE A 79 3.91 1.10 8.39
CA PHE A 79 3.00 0.00 8.17
C PHE A 79 3.30 -1.21 9.07
N GLN A 80 4.57 -1.57 9.25
CA GLN A 80 4.98 -2.60 10.22
C GLN A 80 4.56 -2.24 11.65
N THR A 81 4.74 -0.98 12.06
CA THR A 81 4.30 -0.49 13.38
C THR A 81 2.78 -0.62 13.53
N MET A 82 2.04 -0.25 12.49
CA MET A 82 0.58 -0.32 12.46
C MET A 82 0.06 -1.76 12.57
N LEU A 83 0.66 -2.70 11.82
CA LEU A 83 0.29 -4.11 11.90
C LEU A 83 0.58 -4.71 13.28
N LYS A 84 1.70 -4.33 13.91
CA LYS A 84 2.01 -4.75 15.29
C LYS A 84 0.96 -4.27 16.27
N ALA A 85 0.53 -3.01 16.18
CA ALA A 85 -0.52 -2.44 17.03
C ALA A 85 -1.89 -3.12 16.81
N ARG A 86 -2.16 -3.63 15.60
CA ARG A 86 -3.36 -4.41 15.25
C ARG A 86 -3.33 -5.86 15.79
N GLY A 87 -2.20 -6.33 16.32
CA GLY A 87 -2.02 -7.72 16.77
C GLY A 87 -1.38 -8.64 15.73
N GLY A 88 -0.74 -8.10 14.70
CA GLY A 88 0.00 -8.84 13.68
C GLY A 88 -0.67 -8.86 12.31
N LEU A 89 -0.01 -9.48 11.33
CA LEU A 89 -0.54 -9.65 9.97
C LEU A 89 -1.58 -10.79 9.88
N SER A 90 -1.47 -11.78 10.78
CA SER A 90 -2.34 -12.97 10.86
C SER A 90 -3.71 -12.70 11.49
N THR A 91 -3.97 -11.49 11.98
CA THR A 91 -5.31 -11.09 12.45
C THR A 91 -6.23 -10.94 11.24
N ARG A 92 -6.92 -12.04 10.90
CA ARG A 92 -7.69 -12.31 9.67
C ARG A 92 -8.52 -11.12 9.14
N GLY A 93 -7.91 -10.26 8.33
CA GLY A 93 -8.63 -9.33 7.48
C GLY A 93 -9.06 -10.02 6.19
N LEU A 94 -10.34 -9.88 5.81
CA LEU A 94 -10.92 -10.44 4.58
C LEU A 94 -10.52 -11.91 4.29
N ASN A 95 -10.58 -12.80 5.28
CA ASN A 95 -10.18 -14.22 5.14
C ASN A 95 -8.74 -14.42 4.61
N GLY A 96 -7.79 -13.60 5.05
CA GLY A 96 -6.38 -13.71 4.66
C GLY A 96 -6.06 -13.09 3.29
N LEU A 97 -7.03 -12.47 2.61
CA LEU A 97 -6.77 -11.71 1.39
C LEU A 97 -5.88 -10.49 1.68
N LEU A 98 -6.14 -9.78 2.78
CA LEU A 98 -5.39 -8.58 3.13
C LEU A 98 -3.89 -8.89 3.36
N GLU A 99 -3.61 -9.99 4.05
CA GLU A 99 -2.26 -10.51 4.23
C GLU A 99 -1.57 -10.79 2.89
N ARG A 100 -2.26 -11.52 1.99
CA ARG A 100 -1.75 -11.78 0.64
C ARG A 100 -1.50 -10.49 -0.16
N MET A 101 -2.39 -9.51 -0.07
CA MET A 101 -2.21 -8.19 -0.73
C MET A 101 -0.98 -7.46 -0.20
N VAL A 102 -0.75 -7.49 1.11
CA VAL A 102 0.40 -6.85 1.75
C VAL A 102 1.70 -7.49 1.28
N VAL A 103 1.79 -8.82 1.35
CA VAL A 103 2.99 -9.55 0.93
C VAL A 103 3.22 -9.36 -0.57
N TRP A 104 2.15 -9.37 -1.37
CA TRP A 104 2.22 -9.07 -2.80
C TRP A 104 2.84 -7.70 -3.09
N ILE A 105 2.31 -6.67 -2.43
CA ILE A 105 2.77 -5.29 -2.61
C ILE A 105 4.23 -5.17 -2.21
N ASP A 106 4.61 -5.73 -1.07
CA ASP A 106 5.99 -5.72 -0.57
C ASP A 106 6.96 -6.37 -1.55
N LEU A 107 6.67 -7.60 -2.00
CA LEU A 107 7.52 -8.31 -2.96
C LEU A 107 7.69 -7.54 -4.29
N ASN A 108 6.59 -7.01 -4.84
CA ASN A 108 6.66 -6.24 -6.08
C ASN A 108 7.42 -4.93 -5.88
N ALA A 109 7.11 -4.17 -4.83
CA ALA A 109 7.75 -2.90 -4.55
C ALA A 109 9.25 -3.06 -4.29
N CYS A 110 9.65 -4.07 -3.52
CA CYS A 110 11.06 -4.40 -3.28
C CYS A 110 11.78 -4.82 -4.55
N HIS A 111 11.11 -5.59 -5.43
CA HIS A 111 11.65 -5.92 -6.75
C HIS A 111 11.86 -4.68 -7.63
N LEU A 112 10.88 -3.76 -7.69
CA LEU A 112 10.99 -2.52 -8.47
C LEU A 112 12.06 -1.57 -7.91
N THR A 113 12.19 -1.49 -6.59
CA THR A 113 13.06 -0.49 -5.92
C THR A 113 14.43 -1.03 -5.53
N GLY A 114 14.69 -2.33 -5.72
CA GLY A 114 15.93 -2.98 -5.27
C GLY A 114 16.09 -3.05 -3.74
N ARG A 115 15.00 -2.88 -2.98
CA ARG A 115 15.02 -2.88 -1.50
C ARG A 115 14.80 -4.29 -0.94
N THR A 116 15.11 -4.46 0.34
CA THR A 116 14.88 -5.73 1.06
C THR A 116 13.40 -5.95 1.35
N VAL A 117 12.93 -7.18 1.19
CA VAL A 117 11.56 -7.60 1.50
C VAL A 117 11.28 -7.45 3.00
N HIS A 118 10.11 -6.91 3.36
CA HIS A 118 9.71 -6.61 4.73
C HIS A 118 8.78 -7.66 5.38
N PHE A 119 7.99 -8.37 4.59
CA PHE A 119 6.92 -9.29 5.03
C PHE A 119 6.99 -10.68 4.38
N GLY A 120 8.03 -10.96 3.58
CA GLY A 120 8.28 -12.28 2.99
C GLY A 120 8.57 -13.34 4.05
N ASN A 121 8.22 -14.58 3.74
CA ASN A 121 8.60 -15.78 4.50
C ASN A 121 9.06 -16.86 3.50
N ASP A 122 9.49 -18.04 3.97
CA ASP A 122 9.94 -19.14 3.10
C ASP A 122 8.88 -19.59 2.06
N SER A 123 7.60 -19.27 2.28
CA SER A 123 6.50 -19.53 1.36
C SER A 123 6.22 -18.37 0.38
N PHE A 124 6.84 -17.20 0.55
CA PHE A 124 6.64 -15.98 -0.23
C PHE A 124 7.99 -15.40 -0.66
N THR A 125 8.66 -16.09 -1.58
CA THR A 125 10.01 -15.74 -2.06
C THR A 125 10.00 -14.83 -3.30
N ALA A 126 8.88 -14.76 -4.04
CA ALA A 126 8.75 -13.97 -5.26
C ALA A 126 7.29 -13.62 -5.58
N PRO A 127 7.03 -12.60 -6.42
CA PRO A 127 5.69 -12.32 -6.95
C PRO A 127 5.11 -13.51 -7.76
N ASP A 128 4.13 -14.22 -7.22
CA ASP A 128 3.29 -15.26 -7.87
C ASP A 128 1.76 -14.94 -7.88
N PRO A 129 1.17 -14.59 -9.04
CA PRO A 129 -0.25 -14.23 -9.14
C PRO A 129 -1.24 -15.34 -8.76
N HIS A 130 -0.87 -16.62 -8.92
CA HIS A 130 -1.74 -17.75 -8.57
C HIS A 130 -1.87 -17.89 -7.05
N ARG A 131 -0.75 -17.74 -6.33
CA ARG A 131 -0.75 -17.66 -4.86
C ARG A 131 -1.49 -16.44 -4.34
N PHE A 132 -1.37 -15.29 -5.01
CA PHE A 132 -2.18 -14.11 -4.66
C PHE A 132 -3.68 -14.41 -4.75
N ALA A 133 -4.11 -15.04 -5.85
CA ALA A 133 -5.51 -15.43 -6.04
C ALA A 133 -6.00 -16.48 -5.03
N GLY A 134 -5.08 -17.24 -4.40
CA GLY A 134 -5.42 -18.32 -3.48
C GLY A 134 -5.92 -19.56 -4.22
N ILE A 135 -5.49 -19.72 -5.47
CA ILE A 135 -5.74 -20.89 -6.30
C ILE A 135 -4.52 -21.80 -6.05
N GLN A 136 -4.71 -22.83 -5.23
CA GLN A 136 -3.76 -23.93 -5.03
C GLN A 136 -4.35 -25.21 -5.59
#